data_AF-A0A6B2CKD1-F1
#
_entry.id   AF-A0A6B2CKD1-F1
#
_cell.length_a   1.000
_cell.length_b   1.000
_cell.length_c   1.000
_cell.angle_alpha   90.00
_cell.angle_beta   90.00
_cell.angle_gamma   90.00
#
_symmetry.space_group_name_H-M   'P 1'
#
loop_
_entity.id
_entity.type
_entity.pdbx_description
1 polymer ?
#
loop_
_entity_poly.entity_id
_entity_poly.type
_entity_poly.pdbx_seq_one_letter_code
_entity_poly.pdbx_strand_id
1 'polypeptide(L)'
;MNLVDRFVETFLAIYRDYKGKWGLIDIYAYKTLGRSVKAFASLIMGINGEPRTINAYLLSNGEVAIISDVTPVFRGSFKCGGQLAKLTVDMYLPQEEYTLCLGARINELGDFFLALTGDYGEERVVVYGKVPRGHVNYGSLVQVLGGVRGFLVKVYSPAH
;
A
#
# COMPACT_ATOMS: atom_id res chain seq x y z
N MET A 1 23.71 -7.71 -1.32
CA MET A 1 22.63 -6.89 -1.90
C MET A 1 21.99 -6.01 -0.82
N ASN A 2 21.90 -4.70 -1.05
CA ASN A 2 21.31 -3.76 -0.08
C ASN A 2 19.77 -3.90 -0.03
N LEU A 3 19.12 -3.31 0.98
CA LEU A 3 17.67 -3.43 1.19
C LEU A 3 16.85 -2.83 0.03
N VAL A 4 17.35 -1.76 -0.59
CA VAL A 4 16.70 -1.05 -1.70
C VAL A 4 16.62 -1.94 -2.95
N ASP A 5 17.73 -2.55 -3.34
CA ASP A 5 17.80 -3.52 -4.45
C ASP A 5 16.88 -4.70 -4.19
N ARG A 6 16.97 -5.27 -2.97
CA ARG A 6 16.15 -6.40 -2.55
C ARG A 6 14.67 -6.07 -2.63
N PHE A 7 14.27 -4.88 -2.21
CA PHE A 7 12.88 -4.43 -2.28
C PHE A 7 12.39 -4.44 -3.73
N VAL A 8 13.12 -3.79 -4.65
CA VAL A 8 12.74 -3.72 -6.07
C VAL A 8 12.64 -5.11 -6.68
N GLU A 9 13.69 -5.94 -6.50
CA GLU A 9 13.70 -7.31 -7.01
C GLU A 9 12.58 -8.18 -6.43
N THR A 10 12.26 -8.00 -5.15
CA THR A 10 11.18 -8.74 -4.49
C THR A 10 9.84 -8.40 -5.13
N PHE A 11 9.56 -7.13 -5.39
CA PHE A 11 8.32 -6.72 -6.04
C PHE A 11 8.21 -7.22 -7.48
N LEU A 12 9.31 -7.21 -8.25
CA LEU A 12 9.36 -7.82 -9.57
C LEU A 12 9.14 -9.34 -9.53
N ALA A 13 9.71 -10.02 -8.53
CA ALA A 13 9.47 -11.45 -8.31
C ALA A 13 8.00 -11.73 -7.95
N ILE A 14 7.40 -10.94 -7.04
CA ILE A 14 5.98 -11.05 -6.69
C ILE A 14 5.10 -10.88 -7.93
N TYR A 15 5.38 -9.88 -8.77
CA TYR A 15 4.65 -9.69 -10.03
C TYR A 15 4.76 -10.94 -10.90
N ARG A 16 5.98 -11.44 -11.16
CA ARG A 16 6.19 -12.64 -11.98
C ARG A 16 5.43 -13.85 -11.44
N ASP A 17 5.51 -14.09 -10.13
CA ASP A 17 4.99 -15.30 -9.50
C ASP A 17 3.46 -15.27 -9.33
N TYR A 18 2.86 -14.07 -9.25
CA TYR A 18 1.43 -13.87 -8.97
C TYR A 18 0.63 -13.19 -10.08
N LYS A 19 1.24 -12.77 -11.20
CA LYS A 19 0.57 -12.05 -12.30
C LYS A 19 -0.78 -12.66 -12.67
N GLY A 20 -0.78 -13.95 -13.03
CA GLY A 20 -2.00 -14.67 -13.42
C GLY A 20 -2.94 -15.00 -12.25
N LYS A 21 -2.40 -15.23 -11.04
CA LYS A 21 -3.19 -15.67 -9.87
C LYS A 21 -3.94 -14.52 -9.22
N TRP A 22 -3.35 -13.34 -9.19
CA TRP A 22 -3.89 -12.16 -8.51
C TRP A 22 -4.53 -11.15 -9.46
N GLY A 23 -4.48 -11.41 -10.78
CA GLY A 23 -4.98 -10.49 -11.80
C GLY A 23 -4.12 -9.22 -11.90
N LEU A 24 -2.80 -9.34 -11.68
CA LEU A 24 -1.89 -8.20 -11.85
C LEU A 24 -1.74 -7.92 -13.34
N ILE A 25 -1.99 -6.67 -13.70
CA ILE A 25 -1.89 -6.17 -15.06
C ILE A 25 -0.44 -5.74 -15.29
N ASP A 26 0.09 -4.91 -14.41
CA ASP A 26 1.39 -4.27 -14.58
C ASP A 26 2.07 -3.96 -13.25
N ILE A 27 3.37 -3.66 -13.30
CA ILE A 27 4.16 -3.24 -12.15
C ILE A 27 5.19 -2.18 -12.52
N TYR A 28 5.32 -1.18 -11.66
CA TYR A 28 6.41 -0.22 -11.67
C TYR A 28 7.19 -0.37 -10.38
N ALA A 29 8.48 -0.71 -10.43
CA ALA A 29 9.30 -0.82 -9.22
C ALA A 29 10.68 -0.20 -9.48
N TYR A 30 11.06 0.79 -8.67
CA TYR A 30 12.28 1.55 -8.89
C TYR A 30 12.83 2.18 -7.60
N LYS A 31 14.10 2.58 -7.67
CA LYS A 31 14.78 3.33 -6.61
C LYS A 31 14.46 4.80 -6.74
N THR A 32 14.28 5.47 -5.61
CA THR A 32 13.98 6.91 -5.57
C THR A 32 15.20 7.71 -5.12
N LEU A 33 15.25 8.99 -5.50
CA LEU A 33 16.24 9.94 -4.99
C LEU A 33 15.78 10.66 -3.71
N GLY A 34 14.60 10.28 -3.18
CA GLY A 34 14.00 10.84 -1.98
C GLY A 34 14.84 10.65 -0.71
N ARG A 35 14.70 11.60 0.21
CA ARG A 35 15.24 11.53 1.58
C ARG A 35 14.43 10.56 2.43
N SER A 36 13.11 10.59 2.31
CA SER A 36 12.15 9.81 3.10
C SER A 36 11.80 8.48 2.44
N VAL A 37 11.54 8.47 1.14
CA VAL A 37 11.32 7.23 0.35
C VAL A 37 12.60 6.84 -0.35
N LYS A 38 13.01 5.58 -0.22
CA LYS A 38 14.24 4.99 -0.82
C LYS A 38 13.98 4.11 -2.03
N ALA A 39 12.82 3.49 -2.08
CA ALA A 39 12.31 2.80 -3.25
C ALA A 39 10.79 2.78 -3.25
N PHE A 40 10.23 2.58 -4.43
CA PHE A 40 8.80 2.55 -4.66
C PHE A 40 8.43 1.38 -5.55
N ALA A 41 7.26 0.79 -5.29
CA ALA A 41 6.62 -0.15 -6.18
C ALA A 41 5.12 0.17 -6.30
N SER A 42 4.57 0.07 -7.50
CA SER A 42 3.15 0.21 -7.79
C SER A 42 2.68 -1.00 -8.57
N LEU A 43 1.77 -1.78 -7.99
CA LEU A 43 1.14 -2.91 -8.66
C LEU A 43 -0.23 -2.47 -9.14
N ILE A 44 -0.49 -2.69 -10.42
CA ILE A 44 -1.79 -2.45 -11.04
C ILE A 44 -2.47 -3.79 -11.20
N MET A 45 -3.72 -3.88 -10.77
CA MET A 45 -4.51 -5.10 -10.85
C MET A 45 -5.92 -4.85 -11.35
N GLY A 46 -6.47 -5.82 -12.08
CA GLY A 46 -7.86 -5.80 -12.52
C GLY A 46 -8.77 -6.39 -11.46
N ILE A 47 -9.74 -5.61 -10.98
CA ILE A 47 -10.80 -6.07 -10.09
C ILE A 47 -12.14 -5.70 -10.73
N ASN A 48 -12.94 -6.71 -11.07
CA ASN A 48 -14.22 -6.55 -11.77
C ASN A 48 -14.13 -5.67 -13.05
N GLY A 49 -13.09 -5.91 -13.86
CA GLY A 49 -12.85 -5.15 -15.10
C GLY A 49 -12.21 -3.78 -14.92
N GLU A 50 -12.11 -3.27 -13.68
CA GLU A 50 -11.56 -1.95 -13.38
C GLU A 50 -10.14 -2.04 -12.79
N PRO A 51 -9.20 -1.17 -13.22
CA PRO A 51 -7.87 -1.12 -12.64
C PRO A 51 -7.90 -0.56 -11.21
N ARG A 52 -7.12 -1.17 -10.34
CA ARG A 52 -6.85 -0.73 -8.96
C ARG A 52 -5.36 -0.80 -8.71
N THR A 53 -4.86 0.14 -7.90
CA THR A 53 -3.43 0.31 -7.67
C THR A 53 -3.09 0.05 -6.21
N ILE A 54 -2.04 -0.74 -5.97
CA ILE A 54 -1.42 -0.92 -4.66
C ILE A 54 -0.02 -0.33 -4.73
N ASN A 55 0.22 0.72 -3.96
CA ASN A 55 1.50 1.40 -3.87
C ASN A 55 2.27 0.91 -2.64
N ALA A 56 3.56 0.70 -2.77
CA ALA A 56 4.46 0.30 -1.70
C ALA A 56 5.68 1.22 -1.66
N TYR A 57 6.01 1.71 -0.48
CA TYR A 57 7.08 2.67 -0.24
C TYR A 57 8.07 2.06 0.75
N LEU A 58 9.32 1.87 0.32
CA LEU A 58 10.42 1.58 1.22
C LEU A 58 10.88 2.90 1.84
N LEU A 59 10.72 3.05 3.14
CA LEU A 59 11.05 4.27 3.88
C LEU A 59 12.52 4.26 4.31
N SER A 60 13.04 5.45 4.62
CA SER A 60 14.42 5.68 5.07
C SER A 60 14.76 4.96 6.38
N ASN A 61 13.74 4.72 7.21
CA ASN A 61 13.87 3.91 8.43
C ASN A 61 13.93 2.39 8.14
N GLY A 62 13.74 1.97 6.89
CA GLY A 62 13.78 0.59 6.42
C GLY A 62 12.45 -0.16 6.50
N GLU A 63 11.37 0.48 6.95
CA GLU A 63 10.01 -0.09 6.93
C GLU A 63 9.40 0.02 5.53
N VAL A 64 8.43 -0.84 5.24
CA VAL A 64 7.62 -0.73 4.01
C VAL A 64 6.20 -0.34 4.38
N ALA A 65 5.72 0.76 3.80
CA ALA A 65 4.31 1.16 3.84
C ALA A 65 3.63 0.72 2.55
N ILE A 66 2.46 0.09 2.64
CA ILE A 66 1.66 -0.36 1.50
C ILE A 66 0.31 0.36 1.57
N ILE A 67 -0.10 1.01 0.48
CA ILE A 67 -1.27 1.87 0.43
C ILE A 67 -2.09 1.59 -0.83
N SER A 68 -3.42 1.54 -0.68
CA SER A 68 -4.34 1.54 -1.80
C SER A 68 -5.56 2.41 -1.50
N ASP A 69 -6.03 3.16 -2.49
CA ASP A 69 -7.18 4.05 -2.37
C ASP A 69 -8.48 3.23 -2.41
N VAL A 70 -9.33 3.43 -1.38
CA VAL A 70 -10.68 2.87 -1.28
C VAL A 70 -11.74 3.93 -1.04
N THR A 71 -11.38 5.21 -1.24
CA THR A 71 -12.24 6.38 -1.10
C THR A 71 -13.57 6.22 -1.85
N PRO A 72 -13.62 5.73 -3.11
CA PRO A 72 -14.88 5.58 -3.82
C PRO A 72 -15.92 4.69 -3.11
N VAL A 73 -15.49 3.78 -2.24
CA VAL A 73 -16.39 2.88 -1.50
C VAL A 73 -16.77 3.45 -0.13
N PHE A 74 -15.85 4.15 0.53
CA PHE A 74 -15.99 4.50 1.95
C PHE A 74 -16.10 6.00 2.24
N ARG A 75 -16.04 6.87 1.22
CA ARG A 75 -16.11 8.34 1.38
C ARG A 75 -17.29 8.74 2.29
N GLY A 76 -17.01 9.53 3.32
CA GLY A 76 -18.01 10.03 4.28
C GLY A 76 -18.62 8.98 5.21
N SER A 77 -18.28 7.70 5.08
CA SER A 77 -18.80 6.60 5.93
C SER A 77 -17.80 6.11 6.97
N PHE A 78 -16.50 6.30 6.74
CA PHE A 78 -15.44 5.83 7.63
C PHE A 78 -15.07 6.91 8.66
N LYS A 79 -14.90 6.51 9.92
CA LYS A 79 -14.45 7.38 11.02
C LYS A 79 -13.10 6.90 11.54
N CYS A 80 -12.18 7.83 11.78
CA CYS A 80 -10.88 7.51 12.36
C CYS A 80 -11.00 7.02 13.81
N GLY A 81 -10.14 6.06 14.20
CA GLY A 81 -10.05 5.50 15.56
C GLY A 81 -9.09 6.23 16.50
N GLY A 82 -8.42 7.30 16.04
CA GLY A 82 -7.58 8.18 16.85
C GLY A 82 -6.07 7.88 16.83
N GLN A 83 -5.62 6.73 16.31
CA GLN A 83 -4.20 6.44 16.16
C GLN A 83 -3.65 7.12 14.89
N LEU A 84 -2.57 7.89 15.02
CA LEU A 84 -1.94 8.58 13.90
C LEU A 84 -0.66 7.88 13.45
N ALA A 85 -0.50 7.74 12.14
CA ALA A 85 0.76 7.39 11.48
C ALA A 85 1.13 8.53 10.51
N LYS A 86 2.42 8.84 10.42
CA LYS A 86 2.94 9.83 9.47
C LYS A 86 3.70 9.13 8.37
N LEU A 87 3.44 9.51 7.13
CA LEU A 87 4.15 9.04 5.95
C LEU A 87 4.56 10.25 5.11
N THR A 88 5.85 10.37 4.86
CA THR A 88 6.37 11.40 3.95
C THR A 88 6.71 10.75 2.62
N VAL A 89 6.04 11.18 1.56
CA VAL A 89 6.29 10.75 0.19
C VAL A 89 6.96 11.90 -0.54
N ASP A 90 8.27 11.79 -0.74
CA ASP A 90 9.12 12.81 -1.35
C ASP A 90 9.67 12.37 -2.72
N MET A 91 8.83 11.66 -3.47
CA MET A 91 9.16 11.18 -4.81
C MET A 91 8.88 12.21 -5.90
N TYR A 92 7.97 13.15 -5.64
CA TYR A 92 7.57 14.24 -6.54
C TYR A 92 7.68 15.58 -5.80
N LEU A 93 7.80 16.68 -6.55
CA LEU A 93 7.72 18.04 -6.01
C LEU A 93 6.30 18.57 -6.23
N PRO A 94 5.64 19.14 -5.20
CA PRO A 94 6.11 19.32 -3.83
C PRO A 94 6.12 17.99 -3.04
N GLN A 95 6.97 17.92 -2.00
CA GLN A 95 6.94 16.81 -1.05
C GLN A 95 5.54 16.70 -0.42
N GLU A 96 5.01 15.48 -0.36
CA GLU A 96 3.71 15.20 0.24
C GLU A 96 3.88 14.59 1.63
N GLU A 97 3.21 15.17 2.62
CA GLU A 97 3.14 14.63 3.97
C GLU A 97 1.74 14.13 4.26
N TYR A 98 1.62 12.81 4.34
CA TYR A 98 0.37 12.14 4.68
C TYR A 98 0.32 11.92 6.19
N THR A 99 -0.71 12.49 6.82
CA THR A 99 -1.13 12.05 8.15
C THR A 99 -2.24 11.03 7.97
N LEU A 100 -1.95 9.79 8.35
CA LEU A 100 -2.85 8.65 8.29
C LEU A 100 -3.50 8.47 9.67
N CYS A 101 -4.80 8.71 9.74
CA CYS A 101 -5.60 8.48 10.92
C CYS A 101 -6.17 7.05 10.85
N LEU A 102 -5.47 6.12 11.50
CA LEU A 102 -5.78 4.70 11.51
C LEU A 102 -7.09 4.47 12.28
N GLY A 103 -8.02 3.73 11.67
CA GLY A 103 -9.24 3.28 12.30
C GLY A 103 -9.27 1.75 12.42
N ALA A 104 -10.29 1.12 11.85
CA ALA A 104 -10.51 -0.31 12.02
C ALA A 104 -9.33 -1.14 11.50
N ARG A 105 -8.85 -2.07 12.35
CA ARG A 105 -8.02 -3.18 11.92
C ARG A 105 -8.85 -4.06 11.00
N ILE A 106 -8.29 -4.41 9.86
CA ILE A 106 -8.99 -5.25 8.88
C ILE A 106 -8.62 -6.73 9.13
N ASN A 107 -7.57 -7.02 9.92
CA ASN A 107 -7.25 -8.37 10.40
C ASN A 107 -6.81 -8.47 11.85
N GLU A 108 -6.73 -9.72 12.30
CA GLU A 108 -6.28 -10.11 13.63
C GLU A 108 -4.78 -9.87 13.87
N LEU A 109 -3.94 -9.97 12.83
CA LEU A 109 -2.49 -9.72 12.97
C LEU A 109 -2.17 -8.23 13.16
N GLY A 110 -3.10 -7.33 12.81
CA GLY A 110 -2.92 -5.89 12.98
C GLY A 110 -1.91 -5.26 12.01
N ASP A 111 -1.63 -5.93 10.89
CA ASP A 111 -0.66 -5.47 9.89
C ASP A 111 -1.32 -4.58 8.80
N PHE A 112 -2.66 -4.50 8.79
CA PHE A 112 -3.40 -3.66 7.85
C PHE A 112 -4.68 -3.04 8.43
N PHE A 113 -4.87 -1.77 8.08
CA PHE A 113 -5.85 -0.86 8.66
C PHE A 113 -6.61 -0.13 7.55
N LEU A 114 -7.87 0.23 7.82
CA LEU A 114 -8.46 1.38 7.12
C LEU A 114 -7.94 2.66 7.78
N ALA A 115 -7.56 3.64 6.96
CA ALA A 115 -7.07 4.91 7.43
C ALA A 115 -7.74 6.07 6.68
N LEU A 116 -8.02 7.15 7.41
CA LEU A 116 -8.36 8.44 6.81
C LEU A 116 -7.08 9.23 6.58
N THR A 117 -7.00 9.90 5.45
CA THR A 117 -5.97 10.91 5.21
C THR A 117 -6.58 12.08 4.45
N GLY A 118 -5.94 13.24 4.54
CA GLY A 118 -6.31 14.42 3.78
C GLY A 118 -5.27 14.63 2.68
N ASP A 119 -5.73 14.77 1.44
CA ASP A 119 -4.88 15.19 0.32
C ASP A 119 -5.47 16.45 -0.31
N TYR A 120 -4.72 17.55 -0.32
CA TYR A 120 -5.17 18.88 -0.80
C TYR A 120 -6.54 19.36 -0.25
N GLY A 121 -6.90 18.96 0.97
CA GLY A 121 -8.18 19.33 1.59
C GLY A 121 -9.34 18.37 1.29
N GLU A 122 -9.11 17.33 0.48
CA GLU A 122 -10.07 16.25 0.26
C GLU A 122 -9.82 15.06 1.20
N GLU A 123 -10.90 14.52 1.76
CA GLU A 123 -10.85 13.28 2.53
C GLU A 123 -10.61 12.09 1.60
N ARG A 124 -9.57 11.31 1.92
CA ARG A 124 -9.30 10.01 1.32
C ARG A 124 -9.39 8.91 2.35
N VAL A 125 -9.97 7.79 1.92
CA VAL A 125 -9.97 6.54 2.68
C VAL A 125 -9.02 5.60 1.99
N VAL A 126 -8.02 5.13 2.72
CA VAL A 126 -7.01 4.20 2.20
C VAL A 126 -6.96 2.94 3.03
N VAL A 127 -6.59 1.84 2.38
CA VAL A 127 -6.08 0.66 3.07
C VAL A 127 -4.60 0.89 3.28
N TYR A 128 -4.15 0.81 4.53
CA TYR A 128 -2.76 0.98 4.94
C TYR A 128 -2.24 -0.32 5.52
N GLY A 129 -1.24 -0.92 4.88
CA GLY A 129 -0.46 -2.04 5.38
C GLY A 129 0.96 -1.62 5.74
N LYS A 130 1.58 -2.33 6.69
CA LYS A 130 2.96 -2.05 7.11
C LYS A 130 3.77 -3.33 7.25
N VAL A 131 5.02 -3.30 6.80
CA VAL A 131 6.03 -4.33 7.08
C VAL A 131 7.19 -3.69 7.85
N PRO A 132 7.44 -4.08 9.12
CA PRO A 132 8.57 -3.58 9.90
C PRO A 132 9.92 -3.94 9.26
N ARG A 133 10.93 -3.09 9.43
CA ARG A 133 12.28 -3.26 8.85
C ARG A 133 12.86 -4.67 9.01
N GLY A 134 12.75 -5.24 10.21
CA GLY A 134 13.28 -6.58 10.52
C GLY A 134 12.61 -7.72 9.75
N HIS A 135 11.42 -7.47 9.19
CA HIS A 135 10.60 -8.45 8.50
C HIS A 135 10.46 -8.15 7.00
N VAL A 136 11.20 -7.19 6.43
CA VAL A 136 11.13 -6.90 4.99
C VAL A 136 11.81 -8.02 4.21
N ASN A 137 10.99 -8.99 3.77
CA ASN A 137 11.36 -10.11 2.93
C ASN A 137 10.17 -10.50 2.03
N TYR A 138 10.41 -11.42 1.08
CA TYR A 138 9.40 -11.89 0.13
C TYR A 138 8.12 -12.39 0.81
N GLY A 139 8.23 -13.27 1.81
CA GLY A 139 7.07 -13.86 2.46
C GLY A 139 6.18 -12.84 3.16
N SER A 140 6.79 -11.93 3.95
CA SER A 140 6.05 -10.88 4.65
C SER A 140 5.42 -9.87 3.69
N LEU A 141 6.10 -9.52 2.59
CA LEU A 141 5.54 -8.64 1.56
C LEU A 141 4.36 -9.29 0.83
N VAL A 142 4.49 -10.56 0.43
CA VAL A 142 3.38 -11.34 -0.17
C VAL A 142 2.19 -11.42 0.77
N GLN A 143 2.42 -11.66 2.07
CA GLN A 143 1.36 -11.75 3.06
C GLN A 143 0.58 -10.44 3.18
N VAL A 144 1.26 -9.31 3.35
CA VAL A 144 0.59 -8.01 3.49
C VAL A 144 -0.09 -7.59 2.18
N LEU A 145 0.59 -7.74 1.03
CA LEU A 145 0.00 -7.46 -0.28
C LEU A 145 -1.23 -8.33 -0.56
N GLY A 146 -1.17 -9.62 -0.23
CA GLY A 146 -2.28 -10.56 -0.36
C GLY A 146 -3.48 -10.16 0.50
N GLY A 147 -3.22 -9.69 1.73
CA GLY A 147 -4.25 -9.13 2.63
C GLY A 147 -4.92 -7.89 2.06
N VAL A 148 -4.13 -6.91 1.61
CA VAL A 148 -4.63 -5.69 0.95
C VAL A 148 -5.44 -6.06 -0.29
N ARG A 149 -4.91 -6.93 -1.16
CA ARG A 149 -5.60 -7.45 -2.34
C ARG A 149 -6.93 -8.10 -1.99
N GLY A 150 -6.94 -8.99 -1.00
CA GLY A 150 -8.15 -9.70 -0.58
C GLY A 150 -9.24 -8.74 -0.12
N PHE A 151 -8.85 -7.71 0.63
CA PHE A 151 -9.76 -6.64 1.02
C PHE A 151 -10.27 -5.85 -0.18
N LEU A 152 -9.40 -5.43 -1.11
CA LEU A 152 -9.80 -4.72 -2.32
C LEU A 152 -10.83 -5.51 -3.13
N VAL A 153 -10.61 -6.81 -3.33
CA VAL A 153 -11.57 -7.68 -4.02
C VAL A 153 -12.90 -7.72 -3.28
N LYS A 154 -12.88 -7.86 -1.95
CA LYS A 154 -14.11 -7.89 -1.13
C LYS A 154 -14.94 -6.61 -1.29
N VAL A 155 -14.30 -5.45 -1.34
CA VAL A 155 -15.02 -4.15 -1.37
C VAL A 155 -15.41 -3.71 -2.78
N TYR A 156 -14.67 -4.11 -3.81
CA TYR A 156 -14.95 -3.76 -5.21
C TYR A 156 -15.63 -4.86 -6.02
N SER A 157 -15.82 -6.04 -5.43
CA SER A 157 -16.61 -7.14 -6.00
C SER A 157 -17.63 -7.61 -4.97
N PRO A 158 -18.59 -6.76 -4.56
CA PRO A 158 -19.65 -7.19 -3.65
C PRO A 158 -20.39 -8.38 -4.27
N ALA A 159 -20.58 -9.43 -3.47
CA ALA A 159 -21.28 -10.64 -3.89
C ALA A 159 -22.67 -10.27 -4.44
N HIS A 160 -22.97 -10.76 -5.65
CA HIS A 160 -24.33 -10.80 -6.17
C HIS A 160 -25.14 -11.87 -5.43
#